data_AF-A0A3D5L692-F1
#
_entry.id   AF-A0A3D5L692-F1
#
_cell.length_a   1.000
_cell.length_b   1.000
_cell.length_c   1.000
_cell.angle_alpha   90.00
_cell.angle_beta   90.00
_cell.angle_gamma   90.00
#
_symmetry.space_group_name_H-M   'P 1'
#
loop_
_entity.id
_entity.type
_entity.pdbx_description
1 polymer ?
#
loop_
_entity_poly.entity_id
_entity_poly.type
_entity_poly.pdbx_seq_one_letter_code
_entity_poly.pdbx_strand_id
1 'polypeptide(L)'
;MKKRYFAGAAVAAMILTAGMATTSFADWSQQNGKWYYYNDNNGRLVRNDWVCSKDAWYYMDYNGVMQTNSLIDDTYYVNENGVMITNTWKYINNSRWNESGWRYFGANGKAYTNGWKQINDVWYHFTDSVLDIGWVEIDGKIYHLEDSGAMTTGWRKLADREDDWGEYWYYFNSSGKLIYDGELKISGETYIFDHSGRMLTGWVNESDYTSTGRDDLSNSDVNALRYFRSGGQQMNGWRYMASPDDAEENWYYFKDGRA
;
A
#
# COMPACT_ATOMS: atom_id res chain seq x y z
N MET A 1 -12.19 5.72 33.35
CA MET A 1 -12.71 4.41 32.87
C MET A 1 -12.69 4.39 31.35
N LYS A 2 -11.73 3.69 30.74
CA LYS A 2 -11.80 3.22 29.34
C LYS A 2 -11.15 1.84 29.31
N LYS A 3 -11.97 0.80 29.13
CA LYS A 3 -11.52 -0.60 29.09
C LYS A 3 -10.80 -0.85 27.77
N ARG A 4 -9.59 -1.39 27.85
CA ARG A 4 -8.85 -1.96 26.73
C ARG A 4 -9.37 -3.39 26.52
N TYR A 5 -9.82 -3.71 25.32
CA TYR A 5 -10.15 -5.08 24.94
C TYR A 5 -8.96 -5.66 24.16
N PHE A 6 -8.28 -6.62 24.78
CA PHE A 6 -7.36 -7.52 24.09
C PHE A 6 -8.21 -8.61 23.42
N ALA A 7 -8.14 -8.72 22.10
CA ALA A 7 -8.69 -9.88 21.39
C ALA A 7 -7.65 -11.00 21.46
N GLY A 8 -7.83 -11.91 22.42
CA GLY A 8 -7.07 -13.16 22.50
C GLY A 8 -7.52 -14.11 21.40
N ALA A 9 -6.55 -14.72 20.71
CA ALA A 9 -6.78 -15.85 19.83
C ALA A 9 -7.31 -17.03 20.64
N ALA A 10 -8.56 -17.43 20.40
CA ALA A 10 -9.13 -18.63 20.98
C ALA A 10 -8.69 -19.85 20.15
N VAL A 11 -7.77 -20.64 20.71
CA VAL A 11 -7.45 -21.98 20.22
C VAL A 11 -8.53 -22.92 20.76
N ALA A 12 -9.38 -23.46 19.88
CA ALA A 12 -10.35 -24.48 20.24
C ALA A 12 -9.92 -25.83 19.63
N ALA A 13 -9.29 -26.67 20.44
CA ALA A 13 -9.10 -28.09 20.11
C ALA A 13 -10.41 -28.85 20.38
N MET A 14 -11.01 -29.47 19.35
CA MET A 14 -12.16 -30.36 19.52
C MET A 14 -11.69 -31.81 19.67
N ILE A 15 -11.99 -32.42 20.83
CA ILE A 15 -12.00 -33.86 21.04
C ILE A 15 -13.48 -34.29 21.00
N LEU A 16 -13.86 -35.23 20.13
CA LEU A 16 -15.22 -35.78 20.04
C LEU A 16 -15.17 -37.31 20.20
N THR A 17 -15.83 -37.80 21.26
CA THR A 17 -16.03 -39.23 21.55
C THR A 17 -17.34 -39.73 20.94
N ALA A 18 -17.31 -40.92 20.33
CA ALA A 18 -18.44 -41.54 19.64
C ALA A 18 -19.48 -42.18 20.59
N GLY A 19 -20.76 -42.02 20.26
CA GLY A 19 -21.90 -42.76 20.84
C GLY A 19 -23.17 -42.58 19.99
N MET A 20 -23.78 -43.70 19.57
CA MET A 20 -24.84 -43.78 18.54
C MET A 20 -26.25 -43.33 19.00
N ALA A 21 -26.91 -42.50 18.18
CA ALA A 21 -28.37 -42.44 18.00
C ALA A 21 -28.67 -41.78 16.63
N THR A 22 -29.47 -42.41 15.77
CA THR A 22 -29.73 -41.95 14.40
C THR A 22 -30.86 -40.92 14.35
N THR A 23 -30.47 -39.65 14.35
CA THR A 23 -31.27 -38.51 13.86
C THR A 23 -30.37 -37.77 12.89
N SER A 24 -30.75 -37.67 11.61
CA SER A 24 -29.93 -37.05 10.56
C SER A 24 -29.88 -35.54 10.74
N PHE A 25 -29.03 -35.09 11.65
CA PHE A 25 -28.52 -33.72 11.63
C PHE A 25 -27.35 -33.69 10.65
N ALA A 26 -27.10 -32.55 10.01
CA ALA A 26 -25.87 -32.43 9.26
C ALA A 26 -24.73 -32.59 10.22
N ASP A 27 -23.81 -33.45 9.84
CA ASP A 27 -22.71 -33.77 10.70
C ASP A 27 -21.40 -33.80 9.95
N TRP A 28 -20.38 -33.35 10.67
CA TRP A 28 -19.00 -33.43 10.24
C TRP A 28 -18.52 -34.86 10.43
N SER A 29 -17.91 -35.42 9.39
CA SER A 29 -17.32 -36.75 9.44
C SER A 29 -15.84 -36.66 9.10
N GLN A 30 -14.99 -37.20 9.98
CA GLN A 30 -13.57 -37.33 9.71
C GLN A 30 -13.25 -38.75 9.24
N GLN A 31 -12.62 -38.86 8.07
CA GLN A 31 -12.20 -40.14 7.49
C GLN A 31 -10.78 -39.99 6.96
N ASN A 32 -9.85 -40.82 7.42
CA ASN A 32 -8.43 -40.78 7.01
C ASN A 32 -7.79 -39.38 7.12
N GLY A 33 -8.11 -38.65 8.20
CA GLY A 33 -7.61 -37.28 8.43
C GLY A 33 -8.26 -36.19 7.58
N LYS A 34 -9.23 -36.52 6.72
CA LYS A 34 -9.99 -35.58 5.89
C LYS A 34 -11.37 -35.34 6.48
N TRP A 35 -11.84 -34.11 6.37
CA TRP A 35 -13.17 -33.71 6.84
C TRP A 35 -14.16 -33.66 5.69
N TYR A 36 -15.35 -34.19 5.97
CA TYR A 36 -16.49 -34.30 5.08
C TYR A 36 -17.72 -33.71 5.78
N TYR A 37 -18.67 -33.17 5.02
CA TYR A 37 -19.92 -32.64 5.56
C TYR A 37 -21.13 -33.21 4.81
N TYR A 38 -22.11 -33.70 5.55
CA TYR A 38 -23.33 -34.30 5.04
C TYR A 38 -24.54 -33.42 5.42
N ASN A 39 -25.43 -33.10 4.48
CA ASN A 39 -26.56 -32.20 4.71
C ASN A 39 -27.66 -32.83 5.60
N ASP A 40 -28.26 -32.07 6.52
CA ASP A 40 -29.29 -32.48 7.48
C ASP A 40 -30.52 -33.08 6.78
N ASN A 41 -30.87 -32.58 5.59
CA ASN A 41 -32.15 -32.89 4.97
C ASN A 41 -32.19 -34.28 4.31
N ASN A 42 -31.03 -34.89 4.03
CA ASN A 42 -30.99 -36.15 3.27
C ASN A 42 -29.69 -36.97 3.44
N GLY A 43 -28.74 -36.53 4.28
CA GLY A 43 -27.46 -37.20 4.45
C GLY A 43 -26.59 -37.21 3.19
N ARG A 44 -26.80 -36.29 2.24
CA ARG A 44 -25.97 -36.19 1.03
C ARG A 44 -24.67 -35.47 1.35
N LEU A 45 -23.56 -36.03 0.85
CA LEU A 45 -22.25 -35.39 0.93
C LEU A 45 -22.22 -34.11 0.08
N VAL A 46 -21.81 -33.01 0.70
CA VAL A 46 -21.61 -31.71 0.04
C VAL A 46 -20.30 -31.71 -0.75
N ARG A 47 -20.34 -31.18 -1.98
CA ARG A 47 -19.21 -31.15 -2.93
C ARG A 47 -19.27 -29.88 -3.77
N ASN A 48 -18.11 -29.29 -4.07
CA ASN A 48 -17.96 -28.01 -4.79
C ASN A 48 -18.89 -26.92 -4.26
N ASP A 49 -19.05 -26.85 -2.94
CA ASP A 49 -20.01 -25.94 -2.32
C ASP A 49 -19.58 -25.53 -0.92
N TRP A 50 -20.11 -24.39 -0.50
CA TRP A 50 -19.89 -23.81 0.79
C TRP A 50 -20.85 -24.39 1.83
N VAL A 51 -20.32 -24.63 3.03
CA VAL A 51 -21.08 -25.09 4.19
C VAL A 51 -20.96 -24.03 5.28
N CYS A 52 -22.10 -23.59 5.82
CA CYS A 52 -22.14 -22.80 7.05
C CYS A 52 -22.41 -23.74 8.23
N SER A 53 -21.48 -23.80 9.19
CA SER A 53 -21.61 -24.60 10.40
C SER A 53 -21.13 -23.79 11.59
N LYS A 54 -21.96 -23.65 12.62
CA LYS A 54 -21.67 -22.86 13.85
C LYS A 54 -21.13 -21.46 13.53
N ASP A 55 -21.82 -20.75 12.63
CA ASP A 55 -21.50 -19.39 12.18
C ASP A 55 -20.15 -19.22 11.44
N ALA A 56 -19.54 -20.33 10.99
CA ALA A 56 -18.34 -20.34 10.17
C ALA A 56 -18.61 -20.97 8.81
N TRP A 57 -17.94 -20.44 7.78
CA TRP A 57 -18.03 -20.95 6.40
C TRP A 57 -16.83 -21.83 6.06
N TYR A 58 -17.09 -22.95 5.39
CA TYR A 58 -16.13 -23.95 4.96
C TYR A 58 -16.39 -24.30 3.50
N TYR A 59 -15.34 -24.60 2.73
CA TYR A 59 -15.49 -25.01 1.33
C TYR A 59 -15.18 -26.50 1.16
N MET A 60 -16.10 -27.23 0.52
CA MET A 60 -15.95 -28.65 0.20
C MET A 60 -15.55 -28.79 -1.27
N ASP A 61 -14.45 -29.47 -1.56
CA ASP A 61 -13.99 -29.67 -2.94
C ASP A 61 -14.86 -30.67 -3.73
N TYR A 62 -14.41 -30.98 -4.95
CA TYR A 62 -15.08 -31.94 -5.83
C TYR A 62 -15.25 -33.33 -5.22
N ASN A 63 -14.35 -33.76 -4.33
CA ASN A 63 -14.43 -35.03 -3.64
C ASN A 63 -15.22 -34.93 -2.32
N GLY A 64 -15.68 -33.74 -1.95
CA GLY A 64 -16.34 -33.43 -0.69
C GLY A 64 -15.37 -33.32 0.48
N VAL A 65 -14.08 -33.05 0.20
CA VAL A 65 -13.06 -32.84 1.21
C VAL A 65 -12.97 -31.36 1.54
N MET A 66 -13.04 -31.03 2.82
CA MET A 66 -12.90 -29.66 3.31
C MET A 66 -11.52 -29.11 2.96
N GLN A 67 -11.50 -27.93 2.33
CA GLN A 67 -10.26 -27.24 2.01
C GLN A 67 -9.71 -26.49 3.24
N THR A 68 -8.38 -26.38 3.30
CA THR A 68 -7.66 -25.67 4.37
C THR A 68 -6.44 -24.96 3.78
N ASN A 69 -6.13 -23.76 4.27
CA ASN A 69 -5.03 -22.93 3.76
C ASN A 69 -5.11 -22.67 2.24
N SER A 70 -6.32 -22.56 1.70
CA SER A 70 -6.57 -22.53 0.25
C SER A 70 -7.30 -21.24 -0.15
N LEU A 71 -6.87 -20.68 -1.29
CA LEU A 71 -7.64 -19.71 -2.05
C LEU A 71 -8.70 -20.47 -2.86
N ILE A 72 -9.94 -20.02 -2.79
CA ILE A 72 -11.12 -20.62 -3.43
C ILE A 72 -11.62 -19.63 -4.48
N ASP A 73 -11.63 -20.05 -5.74
CA ASP A 73 -12.10 -19.31 -6.91
C ASP A 73 -11.56 -17.86 -6.98
N ASP A 74 -10.29 -17.67 -6.61
CA ASP A 74 -9.57 -16.39 -6.53
C ASP A 74 -10.27 -15.30 -5.68
N THR A 75 -11.27 -15.69 -4.90
CA THR A 75 -12.20 -14.76 -4.24
C THR A 75 -12.18 -14.91 -2.74
N TYR A 76 -12.14 -16.14 -2.22
CA TYR A 76 -12.23 -16.41 -0.78
C TYR A 76 -11.03 -17.19 -0.30
N TYR A 77 -10.67 -17.06 0.97
CA TYR A 77 -9.61 -17.87 1.56
C TYR A 77 -10.09 -18.60 2.80
N VAL A 78 -9.76 -19.88 2.90
CA VAL A 78 -9.99 -20.70 4.09
C VAL A 78 -8.68 -20.90 4.85
N ASN A 79 -8.69 -20.70 6.16
CA ASN A 79 -7.51 -20.84 7.00
C ASN A 79 -7.14 -22.31 7.26
N GLU A 80 -6.16 -22.55 8.15
CA GLU A 80 -5.69 -23.88 8.52
C GLU A 80 -6.77 -24.80 9.10
N ASN A 81 -7.82 -24.22 9.68
CA ASN A 81 -8.96 -24.94 10.24
C ASN A 81 -10.12 -25.06 9.23
N GLY A 82 -9.93 -24.62 7.99
CA GLY A 82 -10.93 -24.62 6.93
C GLY A 82 -11.96 -23.49 7.03
N VAL A 83 -11.82 -22.60 8.01
CA VAL A 83 -12.73 -21.48 8.23
C VAL A 83 -12.40 -20.35 7.26
N MET A 84 -13.41 -19.85 6.55
CA MET A 84 -13.31 -18.67 5.70
C MET A 84 -12.88 -17.45 6.50
N ILE A 85 -11.80 -16.80 6.08
CA ILE A 85 -11.32 -15.58 6.73
C ILE A 85 -12.12 -14.36 6.26
N THR A 86 -12.34 -13.41 7.16
CA THR A 86 -13.03 -12.14 6.88
C THR A 86 -12.33 -11.00 7.59
N ASN A 87 -12.46 -9.79 7.06
CA ASN A 87 -11.86 -8.56 7.57
C ASN A 87 -10.38 -8.67 7.94
N THR A 88 -9.59 -9.43 7.17
CA THR A 88 -8.19 -9.70 7.50
C THR A 88 -7.30 -9.78 6.28
N TRP A 89 -6.03 -9.49 6.51
CA TRP A 89 -4.94 -9.67 5.55
C TRP A 89 -4.50 -11.13 5.50
N LYS A 90 -4.11 -11.58 4.31
CA LYS A 90 -3.43 -12.86 4.13
C LYS A 90 -2.43 -12.77 2.99
N TYR A 91 -1.18 -13.10 3.29
CA TYR A 91 -0.18 -13.35 2.27
C TYR A 91 -0.43 -14.71 1.62
N ILE A 92 -0.55 -14.73 0.31
CA ILE A 92 -0.68 -15.95 -0.47
C ILE A 92 0.65 -16.17 -1.18
N ASN A 93 1.21 -17.35 -1.02
CA ASN A 93 2.37 -17.80 -1.79
C ASN A 93 1.85 -18.71 -2.91
N ASN A 94 1.75 -18.15 -4.13
CA ASN A 94 1.34 -18.88 -5.32
C ASN A 94 2.37 -18.67 -6.43
N SER A 95 3.37 -19.56 -6.46
CA SER A 95 4.44 -19.51 -7.46
C SER A 95 4.02 -20.01 -8.84
N ARG A 96 2.88 -20.69 -8.98
CA ARG A 96 2.44 -21.25 -10.26
C ARG A 96 2.04 -20.19 -11.29
N TRP A 97 1.56 -19.04 -10.83
CA TRP A 97 1.04 -17.97 -11.69
C TRP A 97 1.64 -16.59 -11.37
N ASN A 98 2.67 -16.53 -10.52
CA ASN A 98 3.29 -15.28 -10.06
C ASN A 98 2.31 -14.31 -9.35
N GLU A 99 1.32 -14.87 -8.64
CA GLU A 99 0.29 -14.10 -7.92
C GLU A 99 0.56 -14.07 -6.40
N SER A 100 1.83 -14.23 -6.03
CA SER A 100 2.25 -14.14 -4.64
C SER A 100 2.10 -12.71 -4.15
N GLY A 101 1.49 -12.54 -2.98
CA GLY A 101 1.27 -11.20 -2.44
C GLY A 101 0.22 -11.15 -1.36
N TRP A 102 0.17 -10.00 -0.70
CA TRP A 102 -0.85 -9.70 0.30
C TRP A 102 -2.20 -9.45 -0.36
N ARG A 103 -3.24 -10.01 0.23
CA ARG A 103 -4.63 -9.73 -0.12
C ARG A 103 -5.40 -9.34 1.13
N TYR A 104 -6.43 -8.52 0.97
CA TYR A 104 -7.37 -8.20 2.06
C TYR A 104 -8.74 -8.81 1.76
N PHE A 105 -9.24 -9.63 2.68
CA PHE A 105 -10.56 -10.24 2.60
C PHE A 105 -11.56 -9.41 3.40
N GLY A 106 -12.61 -8.92 2.74
CA GLY A 106 -13.61 -8.05 3.35
C GLY A 106 -14.57 -8.77 4.31
N ALA A 107 -15.57 -8.05 4.79
CA ALA A 107 -16.57 -8.57 5.73
C ALA A 107 -17.41 -9.72 5.16
N ASN A 108 -17.58 -9.77 3.84
CA ASN A 108 -18.24 -10.87 3.13
C ASN A 108 -17.27 -12.00 2.73
N GLY A 109 -16.02 -11.95 3.18
CA GLY A 109 -14.98 -12.92 2.85
C GLY A 109 -14.38 -12.80 1.46
N LYS A 110 -14.84 -11.85 0.62
CA LYS A 110 -14.27 -11.64 -0.71
C LYS A 110 -12.98 -10.83 -0.64
N ALA A 111 -11.97 -11.22 -1.41
CA ALA A 111 -10.80 -10.41 -1.66
C ALA A 111 -11.19 -9.11 -2.39
N TYR A 112 -10.60 -7.99 -1.99
CA TYR A 112 -10.64 -6.78 -2.81
C TYR A 112 -9.73 -6.97 -4.01
N THR A 113 -10.22 -6.64 -5.21
CA THR A 113 -9.50 -6.94 -6.46
C THR A 113 -8.80 -5.72 -7.03
N ASN A 114 -9.54 -4.65 -7.29
CA ASN A 114 -9.04 -3.48 -8.02
C ASN A 114 -9.42 -2.17 -7.33
N GLY A 115 -8.45 -1.28 -7.23
CA GLY A 115 -8.64 0.10 -6.78
C GLY A 115 -8.33 0.34 -5.30
N TRP A 116 -8.65 1.57 -4.88
CA TRP A 116 -8.38 2.07 -3.53
C TRP A 116 -9.34 1.51 -2.49
N LYS A 117 -8.80 1.11 -1.34
CA LYS A 117 -9.58 0.70 -0.17
C LYS A 117 -8.97 1.28 1.11
N GLN A 118 -9.82 1.94 1.89
CA GLN A 118 -9.47 2.35 3.25
C GLN A 118 -9.73 1.20 4.24
N ILE A 119 -8.71 0.84 5.01
CA ILE A 119 -8.72 -0.21 6.03
C ILE A 119 -8.09 0.37 7.29
N ASN A 120 -8.84 0.45 8.39
CA ASN A 120 -8.39 1.06 9.64
C ASN A 120 -7.76 2.45 9.45
N ASP A 121 -8.48 3.32 8.73
CA ASP A 121 -8.10 4.69 8.38
C ASP A 121 -6.88 4.85 7.46
N VAL A 122 -6.26 3.76 7.02
CA VAL A 122 -5.14 3.76 6.06
C VAL A 122 -5.62 3.37 4.67
N TRP A 123 -5.16 4.08 3.64
CA TRP A 123 -5.46 3.77 2.24
C TRP A 123 -4.47 2.76 1.67
N TYR A 124 -5.01 1.78 0.95
CA TYR A 124 -4.28 0.74 0.21
C TYR A 124 -4.81 0.70 -1.22
N HIS A 125 -4.01 0.24 -2.16
CA HIS A 125 -4.43 -0.01 -3.54
C HIS A 125 -4.21 -1.48 -3.89
N PHE A 126 -5.11 -2.04 -4.70
CA PHE A 126 -5.04 -3.43 -5.15
C PHE A 126 -5.12 -3.50 -6.67
N THR A 127 -4.35 -4.41 -7.25
CA THR A 127 -4.40 -4.79 -8.67
C THR A 127 -4.53 -6.31 -8.74
N ASP A 128 -5.57 -6.80 -9.40
CA ASP A 128 -5.88 -8.24 -9.54
C ASP A 128 -5.83 -8.98 -8.20
N SER A 129 -6.38 -8.35 -7.16
CA SER A 129 -6.44 -8.77 -5.76
C SER A 129 -5.16 -8.71 -4.94
N VAL A 130 -4.05 -8.36 -5.57
CA VAL A 130 -2.76 -8.23 -4.92
C VAL A 130 -2.56 -6.79 -4.47
N LEU A 131 -2.09 -6.61 -3.24
CA LEU A 131 -1.71 -5.32 -2.68
C LEU A 131 -0.56 -4.71 -3.48
N ASP A 132 -0.73 -3.46 -3.91
CA ASP A 132 0.34 -2.68 -4.52
C ASP A 132 1.23 -2.03 -3.45
N ILE A 133 2.54 -1.97 -3.75
CA ILE A 133 3.59 -1.36 -2.93
C ILE A 133 4.54 -0.55 -3.81
N GLY A 134 5.29 0.37 -3.22
CA GLY A 134 6.25 1.23 -3.91
C GLY A 134 5.59 2.29 -4.80
N TRP A 135 6.31 2.70 -5.85
CA TRP A 135 5.83 3.66 -6.84
C TRP A 135 4.77 3.03 -7.75
N VAL A 136 3.61 3.69 -7.87
CA VAL A 136 2.53 3.26 -8.77
C VAL A 136 1.97 4.43 -9.56
N GLU A 137 1.57 4.16 -10.80
CA GLU A 137 0.82 5.10 -11.62
C GLU A 137 -0.61 4.58 -11.81
N ILE A 138 -1.59 5.39 -11.42
CA ILE A 138 -3.01 5.07 -11.49
C ILE A 138 -3.71 6.25 -12.17
N ASP A 139 -4.34 6.00 -13.31
CA ASP A 139 -5.06 7.01 -14.11
C ASP A 139 -4.21 8.28 -14.42
N GLY A 140 -2.94 8.09 -14.79
CA GLY A 140 -2.02 9.20 -15.11
C GLY A 140 -1.63 10.04 -13.89
N LYS A 141 -1.75 9.48 -12.67
CA LYS A 141 -1.33 10.09 -11.41
C LYS A 141 -0.37 9.15 -10.70
N ILE A 142 0.72 9.70 -10.19
CA ILE A 142 1.72 8.93 -9.47
C ILE A 142 1.44 8.97 -7.96
N TYR A 143 1.57 7.82 -7.33
CA TYR A 143 1.46 7.60 -5.88
C TYR A 143 2.67 6.81 -5.41
N HIS A 144 2.83 6.75 -4.08
CA HIS A 144 3.77 5.85 -3.43
C HIS A 144 3.07 5.13 -2.28
N LEU A 145 3.25 3.81 -2.21
CA LEU A 145 2.75 2.95 -1.15
C LEU A 145 3.97 2.42 -0.39
N GLU A 146 3.96 2.50 0.93
CA GLU A 146 5.05 1.94 1.75
C GLU A 146 5.11 0.40 1.61
N ASP A 147 6.15 -0.26 2.12
CA ASP A 147 6.27 -1.74 2.09
C ASP A 147 5.08 -2.46 2.77
N SER A 148 4.40 -1.75 3.68
CA SER A 148 3.17 -2.22 4.33
C SER A 148 1.92 -2.11 3.44
N GLY A 149 2.03 -1.47 2.27
CA GLY A 149 0.94 -1.06 1.40
C GLY A 149 0.28 0.26 1.77
N ALA A 150 0.71 0.91 2.85
CA ALA A 150 0.10 2.16 3.31
C ALA A 150 0.39 3.31 2.33
N MET A 151 -0.65 4.01 1.90
CA MET A 151 -0.52 5.18 1.03
C MET A 151 0.27 6.31 1.70
N THR A 152 1.28 6.78 0.99
CA THR A 152 2.11 7.90 1.42
C THR A 152 1.37 9.24 1.25
N THR A 153 1.52 10.13 2.23
CA THR A 153 1.14 11.55 2.12
C THR A 153 2.21 12.45 2.74
N GLY A 154 2.23 13.71 2.31
CA GLY A 154 3.18 14.73 2.76
C GLY A 154 4.59 14.51 2.22
N TRP A 155 5.56 15.07 2.93
CA TRP A 155 6.98 14.95 2.60
C TRP A 155 7.48 13.53 2.81
N ARG A 156 8.22 13.00 1.83
CA ARG A 156 9.02 11.77 1.95
C ARG A 156 10.33 11.89 1.21
N LYS A 157 11.37 11.28 1.77
CA LYS A 157 12.63 11.05 1.08
C LYS A 157 12.61 9.61 0.58
N LEU A 158 12.72 9.41 -0.72
CA LEU A 158 12.54 8.10 -1.38
C LEU A 158 13.60 7.90 -2.46
N ALA A 159 13.92 6.64 -2.74
CA ALA A 159 14.64 6.29 -3.95
C ALA A 159 13.86 6.75 -5.19
N ASP A 160 14.60 7.20 -6.20
CA ASP A 160 14.02 7.65 -7.45
C ASP A 160 13.37 6.50 -8.25
N ARG A 161 12.48 6.86 -9.15
CA ARG A 161 11.83 5.90 -10.07
C ARG A 161 12.66 5.69 -11.33
N GLU A 162 13.49 6.66 -11.67
CA GLU A 162 14.27 6.77 -12.89
C GLU A 162 15.79 6.72 -12.61
N ASP A 163 16.21 6.75 -11.34
CA ASP A 163 17.61 6.75 -10.88
C ASP A 163 17.80 5.79 -9.68
N ASP A 164 18.50 4.68 -9.93
CA ASP A 164 18.75 3.63 -8.93
C ASP A 164 19.66 4.07 -7.77
N TRP A 165 20.31 5.22 -7.86
CA TRP A 165 21.38 5.62 -6.92
C TRP A 165 21.00 6.82 -6.05
N GLY A 166 19.96 7.56 -6.42
CA GLY A 166 19.56 8.80 -5.76
C GLY A 166 18.35 8.65 -4.84
N GLU A 167 18.43 9.28 -3.66
CA GLU A 167 17.26 9.54 -2.82
C GLU A 167 16.91 11.03 -2.84
N TYR A 168 15.66 11.33 -3.17
CA TYR A 168 15.19 12.70 -3.31
C TYR A 168 13.99 12.97 -2.41
N TRP A 169 13.77 14.23 -2.08
CA TRP A 169 12.56 14.66 -1.38
C TRP A 169 11.41 14.82 -2.38
N TYR A 170 10.28 14.21 -2.06
CA TYR A 170 9.02 14.28 -2.79
C TYR A 170 7.94 14.81 -1.86
N TYR A 171 6.91 15.41 -2.44
CA TYR A 171 5.71 15.76 -1.70
C TYR A 171 4.48 15.11 -2.34
N PHE A 172 3.73 14.38 -1.52
CA PHE A 172 2.43 13.82 -1.89
C PHE A 172 1.33 14.63 -1.22
N ASN A 173 0.32 15.06 -1.97
CA ASN A 173 -0.79 15.80 -1.38
C ASN A 173 -1.65 14.93 -0.44
N SER A 174 -2.68 15.52 0.16
CA SER A 174 -3.60 14.80 1.09
C SER A 174 -4.32 13.60 0.46
N SER A 175 -4.40 13.54 -0.86
CA SER A 175 -4.98 12.42 -1.61
C SER A 175 -3.91 11.42 -2.08
N GLY A 176 -2.66 11.56 -1.63
CA GLY A 176 -1.54 10.69 -1.98
C GLY A 176 -0.92 10.95 -3.36
N LYS A 177 -1.42 11.94 -4.11
CA LYS A 177 -0.89 12.25 -5.44
C LYS A 177 0.42 13.01 -5.31
N LEU A 178 1.43 12.55 -6.05
CA LEU A 178 2.70 13.25 -6.19
C LEU A 178 2.51 14.66 -6.75
N ILE A 179 3.27 15.61 -6.21
CA ILE A 179 3.47 16.93 -6.77
C ILE A 179 4.77 16.96 -7.57
N TYR A 180 4.67 17.48 -8.79
CA TYR A 180 5.75 17.62 -9.77
C TYR A 180 5.39 18.79 -10.70
N ASP A 181 6.33 19.22 -11.54
CA ASP A 181 6.14 20.32 -12.50
C ASP A 181 5.64 21.63 -11.87
N GLY A 182 6.40 22.15 -10.90
CA GLY A 182 6.19 23.51 -10.43
C GLY A 182 6.22 23.69 -8.94
N GLU A 183 5.55 24.75 -8.49
CA GLU A 183 5.64 25.23 -7.12
C GLU A 183 4.49 24.76 -6.24
N LEU A 184 4.79 24.59 -4.95
CA LEU A 184 3.79 24.39 -3.93
C LEU A 184 4.13 25.17 -2.66
N LYS A 185 3.11 25.83 -2.11
CA LYS A 185 3.20 26.51 -0.82
C LYS A 185 2.72 25.60 0.30
N ILE A 186 3.61 25.28 1.24
CA ILE A 186 3.35 24.41 2.39
C ILE A 186 3.67 25.17 3.67
N SER A 187 2.67 25.35 4.54
CA SER A 187 2.82 26.06 5.82
C SER A 187 3.45 27.46 5.71
N GLY A 188 3.20 28.17 4.61
CA GLY A 188 3.70 29.52 4.38
C GLY A 188 4.99 29.60 3.56
N GLU A 189 5.70 28.49 3.40
CA GLU A 189 6.95 28.40 2.64
C GLU A 189 6.69 27.86 1.23
N THR A 190 7.39 28.39 0.23
CA THR A 190 7.29 27.95 -1.16
C THR A 190 8.40 26.95 -1.48
N TYR A 191 8.05 25.89 -2.19
CA TYR A 191 8.94 24.83 -2.67
C TYR A 191 8.71 24.64 -4.17
N ILE A 192 9.70 24.11 -4.88
CA ILE A 192 9.60 23.82 -6.32
C ILE A 192 10.06 22.39 -6.61
N PHE A 193 9.39 21.74 -7.55
CA PHE A 193 9.59 20.34 -7.92
C PHE A 193 9.79 20.23 -9.42
N ASP A 194 10.68 19.33 -9.84
CA ASP A 194 10.94 19.07 -11.26
C ASP A 194 9.93 18.12 -11.91
N HIS A 195 10.24 17.73 -13.16
CA HIS A 195 9.48 16.80 -13.98
C HIS A 195 9.24 15.42 -13.35
N SER A 196 10.18 14.93 -12.54
CA SER A 196 10.05 13.65 -11.84
C SER A 196 9.43 13.82 -10.44
N GLY A 197 9.17 15.07 -10.00
CA GLY A 197 8.59 15.41 -8.70
C GLY A 197 9.62 15.59 -7.59
N ARG A 198 10.89 15.70 -7.95
CA ARG A 198 12.00 15.84 -7.01
C ARG A 198 12.09 17.29 -6.58
N MET A 199 12.16 17.52 -5.27
CA MET A 199 12.29 18.85 -4.70
C MET A 199 13.65 19.45 -5.06
N LEU A 200 13.64 20.65 -5.64
CA LEU A 200 14.86 21.38 -6.01
C LEU A 200 15.44 22.17 -4.83
N THR A 201 16.75 22.35 -4.85
CA THR A 201 17.50 23.15 -3.87
C THR A 201 18.65 23.88 -4.56
N GLY A 202 19.20 24.91 -3.91
CA GLY A 202 20.24 25.75 -4.49
C GLY A 202 19.67 26.81 -5.43
N TRP A 203 20.46 27.23 -6.41
CA TRP A 203 19.96 28.05 -7.50
C TRP A 203 19.12 27.19 -8.44
N VAL A 204 17.98 27.70 -8.88
CA VAL A 204 16.99 26.99 -9.68
C VAL A 204 16.64 27.81 -10.90
N ASN A 205 16.71 27.18 -12.07
CA ASN A 205 16.12 27.69 -13.29
C ASN A 205 14.69 27.14 -13.42
N GLU A 206 13.70 28.02 -13.39
CA GLU A 206 12.29 27.64 -13.39
C GLU A 206 11.78 27.22 -14.77
N SER A 207 12.48 27.58 -15.84
CA SER A 207 12.02 27.26 -17.20
C SER A 207 12.18 25.79 -17.56
N ASP A 208 13.15 25.11 -16.94
CA ASP A 208 13.51 23.71 -17.21
C ASP A 208 13.71 22.86 -15.95
N TYR A 209 13.45 23.43 -14.77
CA TYR A 209 13.58 22.77 -13.47
C TYR A 209 14.97 22.21 -13.16
N THR A 210 16.02 22.79 -13.74
CA THR A 210 17.41 22.49 -13.37
C THR A 210 17.82 23.26 -12.12
N SER A 211 18.76 22.70 -11.34
CA SER A 211 19.23 23.33 -10.11
C SER A 211 20.67 22.99 -9.76
N THR A 212 21.42 23.89 -9.11
CA THR A 212 22.80 23.58 -8.67
C THR A 212 22.89 22.48 -7.63
N GLY A 213 21.76 21.99 -7.10
CA GLY A 213 21.75 20.76 -6.31
C GLY A 213 22.14 19.52 -7.12
N ARG A 214 22.05 19.57 -8.45
CA ARG A 214 22.24 18.41 -9.35
C ARG A 214 22.84 18.74 -10.72
N ASP A 215 22.61 19.94 -11.21
CA ASP A 215 22.93 20.37 -12.57
C ASP A 215 24.01 21.45 -12.56
N ASP A 216 24.74 21.55 -13.67
CA ASP A 216 25.68 22.64 -13.91
C ASP A 216 24.93 23.86 -14.48
N LEU A 217 24.84 24.92 -13.69
CA LEU A 217 24.21 26.19 -14.07
C LEU A 217 25.24 27.28 -14.39
N SER A 218 26.49 26.92 -14.68
CA SER A 218 27.59 27.88 -14.87
C SER A 218 27.42 28.88 -16.01
N ASN A 219 26.51 28.61 -16.95
CA ASN A 219 26.20 29.50 -18.07
C ASN A 219 24.88 30.27 -17.90
N SER A 220 24.24 30.18 -16.73
CA SER A 220 22.94 30.82 -16.48
C SER A 220 23.09 32.26 -16.02
N ASP A 221 22.17 33.13 -16.44
CA ASP A 221 22.06 34.47 -15.85
C ASP A 221 21.53 34.36 -14.42
N VAL A 222 22.38 34.62 -13.42
CA VAL A 222 22.04 34.51 -11.99
C VAL A 222 20.80 35.34 -11.61
N ASN A 223 20.54 36.45 -12.31
CA ASN A 223 19.37 37.31 -12.06
C ASN A 223 18.05 36.67 -12.53
N ALA A 224 18.12 35.66 -13.39
CA ALA A 224 16.97 34.89 -13.84
C ALA A 224 16.67 33.70 -12.92
N LEU A 225 17.56 33.37 -11.99
CA LEU A 225 17.44 32.22 -11.11
C LEU A 225 16.75 32.56 -9.80
N ARG A 226 16.13 31.55 -9.19
CA ARG A 226 15.65 31.60 -7.81
C ARG A 226 16.53 30.78 -6.89
N TYR A 227 16.59 31.16 -5.62
CA TYR A 227 17.33 30.40 -4.63
C TYR A 227 16.40 29.70 -3.63
N PHE A 228 16.60 28.40 -3.48
CA PHE A 228 15.92 27.54 -2.52
C PHE A 228 16.95 26.96 -1.55
N ARG A 229 16.66 27.03 -0.25
CA ARG A 229 17.55 26.57 0.82
C ARG A 229 17.72 25.05 0.76
N SER A 230 18.65 24.49 1.55
CA SER A 230 18.88 23.04 1.61
C SER A 230 17.65 22.24 2.07
N GLY A 231 16.73 22.86 2.81
CA GLY A 231 15.43 22.28 3.16
C GLY A 231 14.35 22.48 2.09
N GLY A 232 14.69 23.03 0.92
CA GLY A 232 13.80 23.28 -0.21
C GLY A 232 12.97 24.56 -0.13
N GLN A 233 13.04 25.31 0.96
CA GLN A 233 12.25 26.54 1.09
C GLN A 233 12.86 27.67 0.27
N GLN A 234 12.03 28.40 -0.46
CA GLN A 234 12.38 29.64 -1.15
C GLN A 234 13.04 30.64 -0.19
N MET A 235 14.13 31.26 -0.65
CA MET A 235 14.85 32.28 0.09
C MET A 235 14.24 33.66 -0.12
N ASN A 236 14.19 34.46 0.94
CA ASN A 236 13.94 35.89 0.86
C ASN A 236 14.88 36.60 1.85
N GLY A 237 15.37 37.78 1.47
CA GLY A 237 16.34 38.55 2.25
C GLY A 237 17.79 38.26 1.90
N TRP A 238 18.70 38.77 2.74
CA TRP A 238 20.15 38.71 2.49
C TRP A 238 20.74 37.31 2.70
N ARG A 239 21.66 36.92 1.82
CA ARG A 239 22.49 35.71 1.96
C ARG A 239 23.85 35.91 1.30
N TYR A 240 24.89 35.42 1.98
CA TYR A 240 26.23 35.34 1.42
C TYR A 240 26.47 33.92 0.88
N MET A 241 26.84 33.80 -0.39
CA MET A 241 27.00 32.51 -1.07
C MET A 241 27.69 32.64 -2.43
N ALA A 242 28.14 31.51 -2.99
CA ALA A 242 28.72 31.44 -4.33
C ALA A 242 27.68 31.62 -5.45
N SER A 243 28.05 32.39 -6.47
CA SER A 243 27.34 32.46 -7.75
C SER A 243 27.42 31.11 -8.48
N PRO A 244 26.42 30.71 -9.28
CA PRO A 244 26.50 29.47 -10.04
C PRO A 244 27.45 29.56 -11.25
N ASP A 245 27.76 30.76 -11.75
CA ASP A 245 28.53 31.01 -12.99
C ASP A 245 30.05 31.05 -12.82
N ASP A 246 30.55 31.78 -11.82
CA ASP A 246 31.99 31.97 -11.59
C ASP A 246 32.48 31.44 -10.22
N ALA A 247 31.55 30.90 -9.43
CA ALA A 247 31.78 30.46 -8.05
C ALA A 247 32.30 31.56 -7.10
N GLU A 248 32.20 32.83 -7.49
CA GLU A 248 32.55 33.95 -6.60
C GLU A 248 31.49 34.11 -5.51
N GLU A 249 31.95 34.27 -4.28
CA GLU A 249 31.07 34.46 -3.13
C GLU A 249 30.70 35.94 -2.99
N ASN A 250 29.41 36.22 -2.98
CA ASN A 250 28.88 37.57 -2.87
C ASN A 250 27.64 37.63 -1.95
N TRP A 251 27.27 38.85 -1.53
CA TRP A 251 26.00 39.09 -0.86
C TRP A 251 24.88 39.29 -1.88
N TYR A 252 23.85 38.46 -1.79
CA TYR A 252 22.63 38.56 -2.60
C TYR A 252 21.44 38.94 -1.72
N TYR A 253 20.55 39.78 -2.24
CA TYR A 253 19.28 40.10 -1.60
C TYR A 253 18.14 39.47 -2.38
N PHE A 254 17.55 38.41 -1.83
CA PHE A 254 16.49 37.69 -2.51
C PHE A 254 15.13 38.35 -2.30
N LYS A 255 14.45 38.73 -3.38
CA LYS A 255 13.06 39.18 -3.37
C LYS A 255 12.23 38.23 -4.22
N ASP A 256 11.26 37.58 -3.58
CA ASP A 256 10.50 36.50 -4.19
C ASP A 256 11.40 35.37 -4.74
N GLY A 257 12.45 35.04 -3.99
CA GLY A 257 13.40 33.99 -4.37
C GLY A 257 14.45 34.42 -5.39
N ARG A 258 14.30 35.56 -6.08
CA ARG A 258 15.23 36.03 -7.13
C ARG A 258 16.30 36.96 -6.55
N ALA A 259 17.54 36.78 -7.00
CA ALA A 259 18.72 37.54 -6.57
C ALA A 259 18.72 39.00 -7.04
#